data_AF-A0A6N0JDI9-F1
#
_entry.id   AF-A0A6N0JDI9-F1
#
_cell.length_a   1.000
_cell.length_b   1.000
_cell.length_c   1.000
_cell.angle_alpha   90.00
_cell.angle_beta   90.00
_cell.angle_gamma   90.00
#
_symmetry.space_group_name_H-M   'P 1'
#
loop_
_entity.id
_entity.type
_entity.pdbx_description
1 polymer ?
#
loop_
_entity_poly.entity_id
_entity_poly.type
_entity_poly.pdbx_seq_one_letter_code
_entity_poly.pdbx_strand_id
1 'polypeptide(L)'
;MSITATGANGASSIGQIDLSSMDLETALMMVQGERVKLLDAQLQTQINEVQQRNNDIAKLNEAMNSLNALAGLFKSGKDGGTKMKDGDIPDWNKAGTENDDRYNQMRDAMWKAMGEAGMDLNTDKYKLKVDDGISNVTKGSLETAIQAIKNKVDALSNTQQMDMTRLQGMTNKRNEAFDVMTNFIKKMQDSRSSIIGNMR
;
A
#
# COMPACT_ATOMS: atom_id res chain seq x y z
N MET A 1 5.72 16.74 -94.31
CA MET A 1 5.78 17.71 -93.19
C MET A 1 4.90 17.12 -92.09
N SER A 2 5.39 16.21 -91.25
CA SER A 2 6.01 16.49 -89.94
C SER A 2 5.38 17.67 -89.21
N ILE A 3 4.75 17.40 -88.07
CA ILE A 3 5.32 17.67 -86.75
C ILE A 3 4.63 16.72 -85.75
N THR A 4 5.43 15.88 -85.13
CA THR A 4 5.17 15.16 -83.89
C THR A 4 5.37 16.13 -82.73
N ALA A 5 4.48 16.14 -81.74
CA ALA A 5 4.76 16.69 -80.42
C ALA A 5 4.16 15.75 -79.35
N THR A 6 5.00 14.85 -78.88
CA THR A 6 4.85 14.07 -77.65
C THR A 6 4.94 15.04 -76.46
N GLY A 7 4.03 14.93 -75.48
CA GLY A 7 4.06 15.80 -74.31
C GLY A 7 3.20 15.33 -73.15
N ALA A 8 3.81 14.51 -72.29
CA ALA A 8 3.58 14.40 -70.85
C ALA A 8 2.22 13.84 -70.34
N ASN A 9 2.25 12.53 -70.08
CA ASN A 9 1.62 11.94 -68.90
C ASN A 9 2.04 12.71 -67.64
N GLY A 10 1.09 13.13 -66.80
CA GLY A 10 1.42 13.72 -65.51
C GLY A 10 0.34 14.63 -64.96
N ALA A 11 -0.90 14.15 -64.85
CA ALA A 11 -1.92 14.86 -64.10
C ALA A 11 -2.68 13.87 -63.22
N SER A 12 -2.58 14.12 -61.91
CA SER A 12 -3.56 13.71 -60.90
C SER A 12 -3.48 12.28 -60.38
N SER A 13 -2.36 11.95 -59.72
CA SER A 13 -2.36 11.03 -58.58
C SER A 13 -1.59 11.63 -57.40
N ILE A 14 -1.72 12.95 -57.18
CA ILE A 14 -1.30 13.57 -55.92
C ILE A 14 -2.11 12.86 -54.84
N GLY A 15 -1.38 12.17 -53.97
CA GLY A 15 -1.90 11.23 -53.01
C GLY A 15 -3.13 11.77 -52.29
N GLN A 16 -4.12 10.90 -52.16
CA GLN A 16 -4.92 10.85 -50.95
C GLN A 16 -3.92 10.66 -49.81
N ILE A 17 -3.34 11.77 -49.34
CA ILE A 17 -2.53 11.81 -48.14
C ILE A 17 -3.43 11.19 -47.09
N ASP A 18 -2.89 10.18 -46.42
CA ASP A 18 -3.53 9.42 -45.38
C ASP A 18 -3.69 10.29 -44.12
N LEU A 19 -4.47 11.38 -44.22
CA LEU A 19 -4.79 12.25 -43.08
C LEU A 19 -5.52 11.46 -41.99
N SER A 20 -6.28 10.44 -42.39
CA SER A 20 -6.95 9.48 -41.52
C SER A 20 -5.99 8.67 -40.65
N SER A 21 -4.80 8.29 -41.13
CA SER A 21 -3.81 7.61 -40.27
C SER A 21 -3.08 8.56 -39.33
N MET A 22 -2.87 9.82 -39.71
CA MET A 22 -2.21 10.81 -38.86
C MET A 22 -3.05 11.18 -37.60
N ASP A 23 -4.37 11.28 -37.77
CA ASP A 23 -5.30 11.48 -36.66
C ASP A 23 -5.47 10.20 -35.83
N LEU A 24 -5.44 9.02 -36.46
CA LEU A 24 -5.47 7.73 -35.75
C LEU A 24 -4.21 7.50 -34.90
N GLU A 25 -3.03 7.85 -35.42
CA GLU A 25 -1.77 7.78 -34.69
C GLU A 25 -1.76 8.74 -33.48
N THR A 26 -2.28 9.95 -33.67
CA THR A 26 -2.43 10.94 -32.60
C THR A 26 -3.42 10.44 -31.55
N ALA A 27 -4.55 9.87 -31.97
CA ALA A 27 -5.54 9.26 -31.08
C ALA A 27 -4.95 8.06 -30.31
N LEU A 28 -4.18 7.19 -30.97
CA LEU A 28 -3.49 6.06 -30.34
C LEU A 28 -2.43 6.54 -29.35
N MET A 29 -1.69 7.61 -29.66
CA MET A 29 -0.74 8.21 -28.71
C MET A 29 -1.46 8.77 -27.48
N MET A 30 -2.61 9.42 -27.67
CA MET A 30 -3.45 9.88 -26.55
C MET A 30 -3.91 8.69 -25.69
N VAL A 31 -4.42 7.62 -26.31
CA VAL A 31 -4.88 6.41 -25.60
C VAL A 31 -3.74 5.75 -24.81
N GLN A 32 -2.55 5.63 -25.39
CA GLN A 32 -1.40 5.04 -24.69
C GLN A 32 -0.90 5.94 -23.56
N GLY A 33 -0.93 7.26 -23.75
CA GLY A 33 -0.64 8.23 -22.70
C GLY A 33 -1.65 8.17 -21.55
N GLU A 34 -2.95 8.03 -21.85
CA GLU A 34 -3.99 7.84 -20.83
C GLU A 34 -3.84 6.51 -20.09
N ARG A 35 -3.53 5.42 -20.80
CA ARG A 35 -3.28 4.12 -20.19
C ARG A 35 -2.12 4.17 -19.20
N VAL A 36 -1.01 4.80 -19.58
CA VAL A 36 0.15 4.99 -18.70
C VAL A 36 -0.22 5.84 -17.48
N LYS A 37 -0.92 6.96 -17.66
CA LYS A 37 -1.39 7.80 -16.55
C LYS A 37 -2.30 7.03 -15.58
N LEU A 38 -3.19 6.19 -16.10
CA LEU A 38 -4.08 5.37 -15.28
C LEU A 38 -3.29 4.30 -14.50
N LEU A 39 -2.33 3.63 -15.14
CA LEU A 39 -1.45 2.68 -14.48
C LEU A 39 -0.63 3.34 -13.37
N ASP A 40 -0.13 4.57 -13.60
CA ASP A 40 0.60 5.35 -12.60
C ASP A 40 -0.29 5.72 -11.41
N ALA A 41 -1.54 6.15 -11.66
CA ALA A 41 -2.50 6.45 -10.60
C ALA A 41 -2.85 5.21 -9.76
N GLN A 42 -3.05 4.06 -10.42
CA GLN A 42 -3.30 2.78 -9.72
C GLN A 42 -2.08 2.33 -8.92
N LEU A 43 -0.87 2.45 -9.49
CA LEU A 43 0.38 2.14 -8.82
C LEU A 43 0.57 3.01 -7.57
N GLN A 44 0.34 4.33 -7.68
CA GLN A 44 0.44 5.25 -6.56
C GLN A 44 -0.55 4.90 -5.44
N THR A 45 -1.80 4.61 -5.80
CA THR A 45 -2.84 4.21 -4.84
C THR A 45 -2.40 2.95 -4.09
N GLN A 46 -1.94 1.95 -4.82
CA GLN A 46 -1.49 0.68 -4.23
C GLN A 46 -0.24 0.84 -3.35
N ILE A 47 0.70 1.73 -3.72
CA ILE A 47 1.87 2.05 -2.89
C ILE A 47 1.42 2.67 -1.57
N ASN A 48 0.50 3.64 -1.63
CA ASN A 48 -0.03 4.30 -0.43
C ASN A 48 -0.71 3.29 0.50
N GLU A 49 -1.51 2.38 -0.06
CA GLU A 49 -2.16 1.33 0.73
C GLU A 49 -1.15 0.36 1.35
N VAL A 50 -0.10 -0.03 0.62
CA VAL A 50 0.97 -0.88 1.18
C VAL A 50 1.70 -0.15 2.28
N GLN A 51 2.00 1.13 2.11
CA GLN A 51 2.63 1.95 3.15
C GLN A 51 1.75 2.06 4.40
N GLN A 52 0.44 2.28 4.23
CA GLN A 52 -0.50 2.31 5.34
C GLN A 52 -0.55 0.97 6.07
N ARG A 53 -0.62 -0.15 5.34
CA ARG A 53 -0.56 -1.50 5.94
C ARG A 53 0.74 -1.74 6.69
N ASN A 54 1.88 -1.29 6.16
CA ASN A 54 3.16 -1.39 6.85
C ASN A 54 3.15 -0.62 8.18
N ASN A 55 2.57 0.59 8.18
CA ASN A 55 2.41 1.40 9.39
C ASN A 55 1.51 0.71 10.41
N ASP A 56 0.38 0.13 9.98
CA ASP A 56 -0.55 -0.58 10.86
C ASP A 56 0.10 -1.83 11.48
N ILE A 57 0.84 -2.61 10.68
CA ILE A 57 1.61 -3.77 11.18
C ILE A 57 2.66 -3.33 12.19
N ALA A 58 3.38 -2.24 11.93
CA ALA A 58 4.39 -1.73 12.85
C ALA A 58 3.79 -1.33 14.21
N LYS A 59 2.66 -0.60 14.20
CA LYS A 59 1.93 -0.21 15.42
C LYS A 59 1.40 -1.42 16.18
N LEU A 60 0.84 -2.40 15.47
CA LEU A 60 0.36 -3.64 16.08
C LEU A 60 1.50 -4.45 16.70
N ASN A 61 2.67 -4.51 16.07
CA ASN A 61 3.85 -5.16 16.64
C ASN A 61 4.37 -4.43 17.89
N GLU A 62 4.34 -3.09 17.90
CA GLU A 62 4.67 -2.30 19.08
C GLU A 62 3.70 -2.59 20.25
N ALA A 63 2.39 -2.62 19.96
CA ALA A 63 1.35 -2.99 20.93
C ALA A 63 1.51 -4.43 21.44
N MET A 64 1.86 -5.37 20.55
CA MET A 64 2.12 -6.76 20.94
C MET A 64 3.34 -6.88 21.84
N ASN A 65 4.41 -6.12 21.56
CA ASN A 65 5.60 -6.11 22.39
C ASN A 65 5.34 -5.51 23.77
N SER A 66 4.57 -4.42 23.85
CA SER A 66 4.18 -3.85 25.14
C SER A 66 3.32 -4.83 25.94
N LEU A 67 2.38 -5.51 25.29
CA LEU A 67 1.58 -6.57 25.89
C LEU A 67 2.39 -7.76 26.39
N ASN A 68 3.34 -8.25 25.59
CA ASN A 68 4.21 -9.36 25.98
C ASN A 68 5.08 -8.97 27.17
N ALA A 69 5.57 -7.74 27.19
CA ALA A 69 6.30 -7.21 28.33
C ALA A 69 5.41 -7.11 29.58
N LEU A 70 4.15 -6.65 29.46
CA LEU A 70 3.18 -6.69 30.56
C LEU A 70 2.89 -8.12 31.04
N ALA A 71 2.68 -9.07 30.12
CA ALA A 71 2.39 -10.46 30.43
C ALA A 71 3.56 -11.15 31.14
N GLY A 72 4.79 -10.81 30.77
CA GLY A 72 6.02 -11.30 31.42
C GLY A 72 6.21 -10.82 32.86
N LEU A 73 5.52 -9.75 33.29
CA LEU A 73 5.54 -9.27 34.67
C LEU A 73 4.68 -10.11 35.62
N PHE A 74 3.73 -10.89 35.08
CA PHE A 74 3.05 -11.89 35.88
C PHE A 74 4.04 -13.01 36.18
N LYS A 75 4.36 -13.22 37.47
CA LYS A 75 5.21 -14.34 37.92
C LYS A 75 4.81 -15.63 37.20
N SER A 76 5.81 -16.35 36.67
CA SER A 76 5.61 -17.66 36.06
C SER A 76 4.87 -18.58 37.02
N GLY A 77 3.77 -19.20 36.55
CA GLY A 77 3.03 -20.22 37.30
C GLY A 77 1.72 -19.80 37.99
N LYS A 78 1.21 -18.56 37.82
CA LYS A 78 -0.17 -18.24 38.24
C LYS A 78 -1.17 -18.33 37.06
N ASP A 79 -2.37 -18.85 37.35
CA ASP A 79 -3.43 -19.17 36.38
C ASP A 79 -3.94 -17.94 35.60
N GLY A 80 -4.59 -18.14 34.45
CA GLY A 80 -5.10 -17.07 33.57
C GLY A 80 -6.09 -16.10 34.23
N GLY A 81 -6.66 -16.46 35.39
CA GLY A 81 -7.52 -15.60 36.21
C GLY A 81 -6.77 -14.63 37.14
N THR A 82 -5.45 -14.70 37.20
CA THR A 82 -4.63 -13.87 38.08
C THR A 82 -4.73 -12.42 37.68
N LYS A 83 -5.27 -11.59 38.57
CA LYS A 83 -5.33 -10.14 38.40
C LYS A 83 -3.97 -9.54 38.73
N MET A 84 -3.67 -8.36 38.17
CA MET A 84 -2.40 -7.69 38.48
C MET A 84 -2.18 -7.42 39.98
N LYS A 85 -3.25 -7.12 40.71
CA LYS A 85 -3.22 -6.93 42.17
C LYS A 85 -3.00 -8.20 43.01
N ASP A 86 -3.28 -9.37 42.43
CA ASP A 86 -3.25 -10.67 43.13
C ASP A 86 -1.94 -11.44 42.85
N GLY A 87 -1.18 -11.03 41.84
CA GLY A 87 0.19 -11.50 41.60
C GLY A 87 1.14 -10.84 42.61
N ASP A 88 2.22 -11.53 43.02
CA ASP A 88 3.36 -10.83 43.64
C ASP A 88 4.09 -10.05 42.53
N ILE A 89 3.36 -9.22 41.80
CA ILE A 89 3.91 -8.31 40.81
C ILE A 89 4.74 -7.34 41.66
N PRO A 90 5.99 -7.03 41.25
CA PRO A 90 6.75 -5.98 41.94
C PRO A 90 5.81 -4.77 42.05
N ASP A 91 5.88 -4.06 43.17
CA ASP A 91 4.93 -2.99 43.53
C ASP A 91 5.00 -1.83 42.51
N TRP A 92 4.40 -2.00 41.33
CA TRP A 92 4.43 -1.07 40.19
C TRP A 92 3.38 0.03 40.33
N ASN A 93 2.57 -0.04 41.40
CA ASN A 93 1.54 0.94 41.72
C ASN A 93 1.77 1.54 43.12
N LYS A 94 3.05 1.65 43.53
CA LYS A 94 3.40 2.52 44.64
C LYS A 94 3.41 3.95 44.12
N ALA A 95 2.32 4.66 44.42
CA ALA A 95 2.10 6.04 44.00
C ALA A 95 3.36 6.89 44.25
N GLY A 96 3.85 7.58 43.21
CA GLY A 96 5.04 8.45 43.29
C GLY A 96 6.39 7.77 43.06
N THR A 97 6.43 6.63 42.37
CA THR A 97 7.68 5.98 41.91
C THR A 97 7.84 6.06 40.39
N GLU A 98 9.06 5.95 39.85
CA GLU A 98 9.35 5.98 38.41
C GLU A 98 8.63 4.88 37.60
N ASN A 99 8.10 3.85 38.27
CA ASN A 99 7.33 2.76 37.66
C ASN A 99 5.80 2.98 37.64
N ASP A 100 5.30 4.00 38.35
CA ASP A 100 3.86 4.37 38.45
C ASP A 100 3.27 4.70 37.07
N ASP A 101 4.06 5.39 36.24
CA ASP A 101 3.61 5.77 34.90
C ASP A 101 3.88 4.70 33.84
N ARG A 102 4.82 3.77 34.06
CA ARG A 102 5.28 2.87 32.99
C ARG A 102 4.21 1.86 32.56
N TYR A 103 3.43 1.35 33.51
CA TYR A 103 2.27 0.50 33.22
C TYR A 103 1.19 1.27 32.46
N ASN A 104 0.87 2.49 32.92
CA ASN A 104 -0.15 3.33 32.31
C ASN A 104 0.24 3.75 30.89
N GLN A 105 1.50 4.12 30.67
CA GLN A 105 2.06 4.46 29.36
C GLN A 105 2.04 3.27 28.41
N MET A 106 2.44 2.06 28.85
CA MET A 106 2.43 0.87 27.98
C MET A 106 1.01 0.41 27.65
N ARG A 107 0.07 0.51 28.60
CA ARG A 107 -1.36 0.24 28.39
C ARG A 107 -1.98 1.27 27.43
N ASP A 108 -1.70 2.56 27.62
CA ASP A 108 -2.22 3.63 26.77
C ASP A 108 -1.66 3.54 25.35
N ALA A 109 -0.34 3.31 25.22
CA ALA A 109 0.31 3.07 23.94
C ALA A 109 -0.28 1.86 23.21
N MET A 110 -0.55 0.75 23.92
CA MET A 110 -1.25 -0.41 23.37
C MET A 110 -2.65 -0.04 22.89
N TRP A 111 -3.46 0.62 23.73
CA TRP A 111 -4.83 1.01 23.41
C TRP A 111 -4.90 1.93 22.19
N LYS A 112 -4.01 2.91 22.14
CA LYS A 112 -3.85 3.82 21.01
C LYS A 112 -3.44 3.07 19.75
N ALA A 113 -2.43 2.22 19.81
CA ALA A 113 -1.96 1.46 18.65
C ALA A 113 -3.00 0.47 18.13
N MET A 114 -3.74 -0.21 19.01
CA MET A 114 -4.87 -1.07 18.62
C MET A 114 -6.00 -0.27 17.94
N GLY A 115 -6.31 0.92 18.46
CA GLY A 115 -7.34 1.80 17.90
C GLY A 115 -6.94 2.36 16.54
N GLU A 116 -5.72 2.87 16.43
CA GLU A 116 -5.18 3.40 15.17
C GLU A 116 -5.07 2.33 14.08
N ALA A 117 -4.80 1.06 14.45
CA ALA A 117 -4.79 -0.08 13.54
C ALA A 117 -6.19 -0.63 13.20
N GLY A 118 -7.25 0.07 13.62
CA GLY A 118 -8.63 -0.27 13.31
C GLY A 118 -9.10 -1.59 13.92
N MET A 119 -8.55 -2.00 15.07
CA MET A 119 -9.13 -3.09 15.84
C MET A 119 -10.36 -2.62 16.61
N ASP A 120 -11.32 -3.53 16.74
CA ASP A 120 -12.45 -3.34 17.64
C ASP A 120 -11.93 -3.17 19.07
N LEU A 121 -12.11 -1.97 19.62
CA LEU A 121 -11.68 -1.55 20.95
C LEU A 121 -12.72 -1.88 22.02
N ASN A 122 -13.58 -2.88 21.81
CA ASN A 122 -14.55 -3.26 22.82
C ASN A 122 -13.84 -3.69 24.13
N THR A 123 -13.83 -2.77 25.07
CA THR A 123 -13.25 -2.89 26.41
C THR A 123 -13.81 -4.09 27.18
N ASP A 124 -15.06 -4.50 26.92
CA ASP A 124 -15.72 -5.65 27.56
C ASP A 124 -15.32 -6.99 26.93
N LYS A 125 -14.99 -6.98 25.63
CA LYS A 125 -14.50 -8.16 24.90
C LYS A 125 -13.11 -8.59 25.37
N TYR A 126 -12.24 -7.63 25.65
CA TYR A 126 -10.88 -7.91 26.13
C TYR A 126 -10.70 -7.74 27.64
N LYS A 127 -11.73 -7.28 28.38
CA LYS A 127 -11.68 -7.06 29.84
C LYS A 127 -10.48 -6.22 30.31
N LEU A 128 -10.03 -5.30 29.47
CA LEU A 128 -8.86 -4.44 29.73
C LEU A 128 -9.23 -3.12 30.45
N LYS A 129 -10.45 -3.02 30.99
CA LYS A 129 -10.88 -1.83 31.76
C LYS A 129 -10.07 -1.74 33.06
N VAL A 130 -9.55 -0.55 33.33
CA VAL A 130 -9.12 -0.15 34.66
C VAL A 130 -10.38 0.35 35.37
N ASP A 131 -10.79 -0.36 36.40
CA ASP A 131 -11.89 0.04 37.28
C ASP A 131 -11.24 0.52 38.58
N ASP A 132 -11.55 1.74 39.02
CA ASP A 132 -11.03 2.34 40.27
C ASP A 132 -9.49 2.35 40.42
N GLY A 133 -8.76 2.69 39.35
CA GLY A 133 -7.29 2.89 39.42
C GLY A 133 -6.48 1.63 39.67
N ILE A 134 -7.12 0.45 39.72
CA ILE A 134 -6.46 -0.85 39.83
C ILE A 134 -6.86 -1.70 38.62
N SER A 135 -5.84 -2.10 37.86
CA SER A 135 -5.94 -3.02 36.75
C SER A 135 -6.66 -4.32 37.13
N ASN A 136 -7.92 -4.46 36.72
CA ASN A 136 -8.63 -5.75 36.68
C ASN A 136 -8.15 -6.62 35.50
N VAL A 137 -7.11 -6.18 34.79
CA VAL A 137 -6.46 -6.93 33.72
C VAL A 137 -5.90 -8.21 34.31
N THR A 138 -6.38 -9.33 33.79
CA THR A 138 -5.84 -10.65 34.10
C THR A 138 -4.79 -11.05 33.09
N LYS A 139 -3.90 -11.96 33.46
CA LYS A 139 -2.98 -12.59 32.51
C LYS A 139 -3.71 -13.14 31.28
N GLY A 140 -4.86 -13.81 31.47
CA GLY A 140 -5.67 -14.34 30.38
C GLY A 140 -6.28 -13.26 29.47
N SER A 141 -6.61 -12.08 30.01
CA SER A 141 -7.07 -10.96 29.18
C SER A 141 -5.96 -10.38 28.29
N LEU A 142 -4.72 -10.31 28.80
CA LEU A 142 -3.54 -9.92 28.00
C LEU A 142 -3.24 -10.95 26.92
N GLU A 143 -3.27 -12.24 27.25
CA GLU A 143 -3.07 -13.33 26.28
C GLU A 143 -4.14 -13.29 25.18
N THR A 144 -5.40 -13.01 25.54
CA THR A 144 -6.50 -12.84 24.57
C THR A 144 -6.25 -11.66 23.65
N ALA A 145 -5.79 -10.53 24.19
CA ALA A 145 -5.46 -9.34 23.40
C ALA A 145 -4.24 -9.55 22.49
N ILE A 146 -3.19 -10.22 22.99
CA ILE A 146 -2.01 -10.62 22.19
C ILE A 146 -2.46 -11.49 21.02
N GLN A 147 -3.31 -12.48 21.27
CA GLN A 147 -3.81 -13.37 20.22
C GLN A 147 -4.65 -12.61 19.18
N ALA A 148 -5.47 -11.64 19.61
CA ALA A 148 -6.24 -10.81 18.69
C ALA A 148 -5.35 -9.93 17.81
N ILE A 149 -4.32 -9.28 18.40
CA ILE A 149 -3.32 -8.52 17.65
C ILE A 149 -2.61 -9.43 16.65
N LYS A 150 -2.15 -10.60 17.09
CA LYS A 150 -1.48 -11.57 16.22
C LYS A 150 -2.34 -11.96 15.02
N ASN A 151 -3.61 -12.31 15.25
CA ASN A 151 -4.54 -12.65 14.18
C ASN A 151 -4.72 -11.49 13.17
N LYS A 152 -4.76 -10.24 13.66
CA LYS A 152 -4.87 -9.05 12.82
C LYS A 152 -3.58 -8.80 12.03
N VAL A 153 -2.41 -8.93 12.66
CA VAL A 153 -1.10 -8.83 12.00
C VAL A 153 -0.97 -9.88 10.91
N ASP A 154 -1.33 -11.14 11.20
CA ASP A 154 -1.31 -12.22 10.22
C ASP A 154 -2.22 -11.92 9.02
N ALA A 155 -3.44 -11.43 9.28
CA ALA A 155 -4.36 -11.02 8.22
C ALA A 155 -3.79 -9.87 7.36
N LEU A 156 -3.25 -8.82 7.99
CA LEU A 156 -2.65 -7.69 7.28
C LEU A 156 -1.39 -8.09 6.50
N SER A 157 -0.57 -8.99 7.05
CA SER A 157 0.64 -9.48 6.38
C SER A 157 0.30 -10.31 5.15
N ASN A 158 -0.73 -11.16 5.21
CA ASN A 158 -1.21 -11.91 4.05
C ASN A 158 -1.72 -10.97 2.94
N THR A 159 -2.47 -9.93 3.30
CA THR A 159 -2.92 -8.91 2.35
C THR A 159 -1.73 -8.14 1.76
N GLN A 160 -0.79 -7.68 2.59
CA GLN A 160 0.43 -7.00 2.17
C GLN A 160 1.24 -7.83 1.16
N GLN A 161 1.38 -9.15 1.36
CA GLN A 161 2.07 -10.02 0.39
C GLN A 161 1.37 -10.02 -0.98
N MET A 162 0.03 -10.12 -0.98
CA MET A 162 -0.77 -10.05 -2.22
C MET A 162 -0.59 -8.70 -2.91
N ASP A 163 -0.61 -7.62 -2.14
CA ASP A 163 -0.44 -6.26 -2.65
C ASP A 163 0.96 -6.02 -3.21
N MET A 164 1.98 -6.64 -2.62
CA MET A 164 3.34 -6.61 -3.17
C MET A 164 3.44 -7.35 -4.51
N THR A 165 2.80 -8.51 -4.65
CA THR A 165 2.70 -9.20 -5.96
C THR A 165 1.95 -8.35 -6.98
N ARG A 166 0.87 -7.70 -6.57
CA ARG A 166 0.10 -6.78 -7.42
C ARG A 166 0.92 -5.56 -7.82
N LEU A 167 1.68 -4.96 -6.91
CA LEU A 167 2.60 -3.86 -7.18
C LEU A 167 3.66 -4.24 -8.21
N GLN A 168 4.27 -5.43 -8.07
CA GLN A 168 5.22 -5.94 -9.05
C GLN A 168 4.56 -6.11 -10.42
N GLY A 169 3.37 -6.72 -10.47
CA GLY A 169 2.61 -6.88 -11.70
C GLY A 169 2.23 -5.55 -12.37
N MET A 170 1.81 -4.55 -11.58
CA MET A 170 1.50 -3.22 -12.10
C MET A 170 2.75 -2.48 -12.57
N THR A 171 3.87 -2.62 -11.85
CA THR A 171 5.16 -2.04 -12.26
C THR A 171 5.61 -2.62 -13.60
N ASN A 172 5.47 -3.94 -13.77
CA ASN A 172 5.78 -4.59 -15.05
C ASN A 172 4.86 -4.09 -16.18
N LYS A 173 3.53 -4.06 -15.96
CA LYS A 173 2.57 -3.53 -16.94
C LYS A 173 2.81 -2.06 -17.30
N ARG A 174 3.22 -1.27 -16.32
CA ARG A 174 3.60 0.14 -16.48
C ARG A 174 4.82 0.24 -17.39
N ASN A 175 5.89 -0.48 -17.07
CA ASN A 175 7.12 -0.50 -17.86
C ASN A 175 6.86 -0.96 -19.30
N GLU A 176 6.09 -2.04 -19.50
CA GLU A 176 5.68 -2.50 -20.82
C GLU A 176 4.89 -1.42 -21.60
N ALA A 177 3.96 -0.74 -20.94
CA ALA A 177 3.21 0.35 -21.57
C ALA A 177 4.11 1.54 -21.94
N PHE A 178 5.08 1.89 -21.09
CA PHE A 178 6.09 2.91 -21.38
C PHE A 178 6.99 2.52 -22.56
N ASP A 179 7.42 1.26 -22.63
CA ASP A 179 8.24 0.76 -23.74
C ASP A 179 7.46 0.77 -25.06
N VAL A 180 6.20 0.32 -25.04
CA VAL A 180 5.31 0.38 -26.21
C VAL A 180 5.09 1.83 -26.65
N MET A 181 4.84 2.75 -25.71
CA MET A 181 4.68 4.17 -26.00
C MET A 181 5.95 4.77 -26.61
N THR A 182 7.11 4.46 -26.05
CA THR A 182 8.41 4.95 -26.55
C THR A 182 8.70 4.42 -27.94
N ASN A 183 8.46 3.13 -28.18
CA ASN A 183 8.61 2.52 -29.49
C ASN A 183 7.62 3.10 -30.52
N PHE A 184 6.40 3.41 -30.10
CA PHE A 184 5.41 4.06 -30.95
C PHE A 184 5.84 5.48 -31.34
N ILE A 185 6.33 6.28 -30.39
CA ILE A 185 6.86 7.63 -30.64
C ILE A 185 8.05 7.58 -31.61
N LYS A 186 9.00 6.64 -31.40
CA LYS A 186 10.14 6.45 -32.31
C LYS A 186 9.66 6.13 -33.73
N LYS A 187 8.75 5.17 -33.90
CA LYS A 187 8.18 4.84 -35.21
C LYS A 187 7.47 6.02 -35.87
N MET A 188 6.75 6.84 -35.10
CA MET A 188 6.14 8.07 -35.63
C MET A 188 7.18 9.10 -36.06
N GLN A 189 8.26 9.28 -35.30
CA GLN A 189 9.35 10.18 -35.67
C GLN A 189 10.05 9.72 -36.95
N ASP A 190 10.32 8.42 -37.07
CA ASP A 190 10.93 7.83 -38.26
C ASP A 190 10.01 7.96 -39.49
N SER A 191 8.70 7.71 -39.33
CA SER A 191 7.69 7.91 -40.38
C SER A 191 7.66 9.37 -40.87
N ARG A 192 7.59 10.34 -39.94
CA ARG A 192 7.64 11.77 -40.27
C ARG A 192 8.95 12.15 -40.95
N SER A 193 10.08 11.62 -40.48
CA SER A 193 11.39 11.85 -41.08
C SER A 193 11.48 11.28 -42.49
N SER A 194 10.87 10.13 -42.76
CA SER A 194 10.79 9.53 -44.10
C SER A 194 9.90 10.32 -45.05
N ILE A 195 8.76 10.83 -44.58
CA ILE A 195 7.88 11.70 -45.37
C ILE A 195 8.60 13.00 -45.73
N ILE A 196 9.24 13.67 -44.75
CA ILE A 196 10.02 14.88 -45.00
C ILE A 196 11.22 14.58 -45.90
N GLY A 197 11.87 13.43 -45.72
CA GLY A 197 12.99 12.98 -46.53
C GLY A 197 12.62 12.73 -48.00
N ASN A 198 11.45 12.16 -48.27
CA ASN A 198 10.95 11.93 -49.63
C ASN A 198 10.36 13.19 -50.30
N MET A 199 10.10 14.25 -49.53
CA MET A 199 9.64 15.54 -50.05
C MET A 199 10.77 16.53 -50.37
N ARG A 200 12.02 16.20 -50.02
CA ARG A 200 13.22 16.98 -50.39
C ARG A 200 13.85 16.43 -51.66
#